data_AF-A0A3A1Y5J1-F1
#
_entry.id   AF-A0A3A1Y5J1-F1
#
_cell.length_a   1.000
_cell.length_b   1.000
_cell.length_c   1.000
_cell.angle_alpha   90.00
_cell.angle_beta   90.00
_cell.angle_gamma   90.00
#
_symmetry.space_group_name_H-M   'P 1'
#
loop_
_entity.id
_entity.type
_entity.pdbx_description
1 polymer ?
#
loop_
_entity_poly.entity_id
_entity_poly.type
_entity_poly.pdbx_seq_one_letter_code
_entity_poly.pdbx_strand_id
1 'polypeptide(L)'
;MNVYFSDLVEVYRNSKPINDSKQRIYFVSTEKKLIKLQQLLSSNNGENSGLTACEIPKVGEVITLTFGTPSASFGHFFEDLSCLFNYGVDNLNNSDILDLNYYILSQDIASFDKNIRVSEVYTSSLEFLKSMSKYD
;
A
#
# COMPACT_ATOMS: atom_id res chain seq x y z
N MET A 1 -2.06 -13.72 15.73
CA MET A 1 -1.83 -13.85 14.28
C MET A 1 -1.22 -12.54 13.83
N ASN A 2 -0.08 -12.54 13.14
CA ASN A 2 0.53 -11.29 12.68
C ASN A 2 -0.20 -10.77 11.44
N VAL A 3 -0.31 -9.45 11.33
CA VAL A 3 -0.73 -8.77 10.11
C VAL A 3 0.50 -8.23 9.40
N TYR A 4 0.45 -8.26 8.07
CA TYR A 4 1.53 -7.78 7.21
C TYR A 4 1.04 -6.66 6.33
N PHE A 5 1.97 -5.86 5.81
CA PHE A 5 1.65 -4.80 4.85
C PHE A 5 0.89 -5.34 3.63
N SER A 6 1.19 -6.56 3.19
CA SER A 6 0.46 -7.24 2.12
C SER A 6 -1.03 -7.43 2.43
N ASP A 7 -1.42 -7.61 3.69
CA ASP A 7 -2.83 -7.69 4.07
C ASP A 7 -3.52 -6.33 3.90
N LEU A 8 -2.84 -5.23 4.24
CA LEU A 8 -3.37 -3.88 4.03
C LEU A 8 -3.54 -3.57 2.53
N VAL A 9 -2.55 -3.94 1.71
CA VAL A 9 -2.61 -3.80 0.25
C VAL A 9 -3.73 -4.65 -0.34
N GLU A 10 -3.92 -5.88 0.16
CA GLU A 10 -5.03 -6.75 -0.27
C GLU A 10 -6.39 -6.09 0.01
N VAL A 11 -6.57 -5.48 1.19
CA VAL A 11 -7.80 -4.75 1.51
C VAL A 11 -7.96 -3.52 0.61
N TYR A 12 -6.87 -2.78 0.35
CA TYR A 12 -6.87 -1.63 -0.56
C TYR A 12 -7.32 -2.02 -1.98
N ARG A 13 -6.68 -3.03 -2.59
CA ARG A 13 -6.98 -3.53 -3.94
C ARG A 13 -8.43 -4.03 -4.07
N ASN A 14 -8.94 -4.68 -3.03
CA ASN A 14 -10.29 -5.22 -3.01
C ASN A 14 -11.38 -4.20 -2.61
N SER A 15 -11.00 -2.95 -2.37
CA SER A 15 -11.93 -1.87 -2.01
C SER A 15 -12.12 -0.89 -3.17
N LYS A 16 -13.30 -0.27 -3.24
CA LYS A 16 -13.64 0.70 -4.28
C LYS A 16 -13.45 2.12 -3.75
N PRO A 17 -12.76 3.02 -4.47
CA PRO A 17 -12.58 4.40 -4.03
C PRO A 17 -13.93 5.13 -3.91
N ILE A 18 -14.05 5.99 -2.89
CA ILE A 18 -15.16 6.92 -2.74
C ILE A 18 -14.68 8.30 -3.17
N ASN A 19 -15.02 8.72 -4.38
CA ASN A 19 -14.56 9.99 -4.97
C ASN A 19 -13.02 10.13 -4.88
N ASP A 20 -12.49 11.35 -4.96
CA ASP A 20 -11.06 11.65 -4.77
C ASP A 20 -10.64 11.68 -3.28
N SER A 21 -11.28 10.86 -2.45
CA SER A 21 -10.99 10.79 -1.01
C SER A 21 -10.12 9.58 -0.65
N LYS A 22 -9.55 9.62 0.55
CA LYS A 22 -8.86 8.48 1.17
C LYS A 22 -9.81 7.35 1.60
N GLN A 23 -11.11 7.52 1.43
CA GLN A 23 -12.12 6.55 1.82
C GLN A 23 -12.39 5.56 0.70
N ARG A 24 -12.63 4.31 1.10
CA ARG A 24 -12.91 3.21 0.18
C ARG A 24 -14.00 2.30 0.74
N ILE A 25 -14.88 1.84 -0.13
CA ILE A 25 -15.93 0.88 0.16
C ILE A 25 -15.32 -0.53 0.12
N TYR A 26 -15.48 -1.28 1.20
CA TYR A 26 -14.98 -2.66 1.29
C TYR A 26 -16.10 -3.63 1.67
N PHE A 27 -16.20 -4.75 0.96
CA PHE A 27 -17.19 -5.80 1.24
C PHE A 27 -16.56 -6.96 1.99
N VAL A 28 -17.05 -7.23 3.21
CA VAL A 28 -16.55 -8.28 4.07
C VAL A 28 -17.25 -9.59 3.74
N SER A 29 -16.78 -10.27 2.69
CA SER A 29 -17.48 -11.44 2.14
C SER A 29 -17.30 -12.75 2.92
N THR A 30 -16.28 -12.84 3.78
CA THR A 30 -15.96 -14.08 4.51
C THR A 30 -15.42 -13.81 5.91
N GLU A 31 -15.54 -14.78 6.80
CA GLU A 31 -14.93 -14.73 8.14
C GLU A 31 -13.41 -14.51 8.09
N LYS A 32 -12.72 -15.11 7.11
CA LYS A 32 -11.29 -14.90 6.93
C LYS A 32 -10.95 -13.43 6.64
N LYS A 33 -11.74 -12.76 5.79
CA LYS A 33 -11.60 -11.33 5.51
C LYS A 33 -11.92 -10.48 6.74
N LEU A 34 -12.95 -10.86 7.49
CA LEU A 34 -13.31 -10.17 8.73
C LEU A 34 -12.16 -10.24 9.75
N ILE A 35 -11.61 -11.43 10.00
CA ILE A 35 -10.50 -11.63 10.94
C ILE A 35 -9.29 -10.79 10.53
N LYS A 36 -8.89 -10.84 9.25
CA LYS A 36 -7.77 -10.01 8.75
C LYS A 36 -8.02 -8.53 8.97
N LEU A 37 -9.21 -8.05 8.61
CA LEU A 37 -9.59 -6.65 8.75
C LEU A 37 -9.61 -6.20 10.22
N GLN A 38 -10.19 -7.00 11.11
CA GLN A 38 -10.19 -6.71 12.56
C GLN A 38 -8.77 -6.64 13.14
N GLN A 39 -7.86 -7.48 12.66
CA GLN A 39 -6.47 -7.41 13.10
C GLN A 39 -5.77 -6.13 12.63
N LEU A 40 -6.01 -5.69 11.38
CA LEU A 40 -5.51 -4.40 10.86
C LEU A 40 -6.08 -3.20 11.64
N LEU A 41 -7.35 -3.26 12.00
CA LEU A 41 -8.05 -2.21 12.76
C LEU A 41 -7.82 -2.24 14.28
N SER A 42 -7.18 -3.30 14.79
CA SER A 42 -6.98 -3.47 16.24
C SER A 42 -6.08 -2.38 16.81
N SER A 43 -6.21 -2.05 18.09
CA SER A 43 -5.38 -1.02 18.76
C SER A 43 -3.87 -1.26 18.61
N ASN A 44 -3.44 -2.51 18.48
CA ASN A 44 -2.03 -2.87 18.36
C ASN A 44 -1.45 -2.59 16.95
N ASN A 45 -2.32 -2.53 15.93
CA ASN A 45 -1.91 -2.41 14.53
C ASN A 45 -2.56 -1.23 13.79
N GLY A 46 -3.60 -0.61 14.34
CA GLY A 46 -4.35 0.48 13.69
C GLY A 46 -3.47 1.70 13.45
N GLU A 47 -2.67 2.08 14.46
CA GLU A 47 -1.69 3.17 14.31
C GLU A 47 -0.61 2.84 13.28
N ASN A 48 -0.15 1.58 13.24
CA ASN A 48 0.87 1.14 12.29
C ASN A 48 0.36 1.00 10.85
N SER A 49 -0.87 0.50 10.67
CA SER A 49 -1.47 0.31 9.35
C SER A 49 -2.05 1.60 8.78
N GLY A 50 -2.35 2.59 9.63
CA GLY A 50 -3.06 3.80 9.25
C GLY A 50 -4.50 3.53 8.79
N LEU A 51 -5.03 2.31 8.98
CA LEU A 51 -6.37 1.94 8.55
C LEU A 51 -7.38 2.23 9.65
N THR A 52 -8.47 2.90 9.30
CA THR A 52 -9.61 3.11 10.21
C THR A 52 -10.94 2.74 9.53
N ALA A 53 -11.95 2.43 10.32
CA ALA A 53 -13.30 2.12 9.87
C ALA A 53 -14.30 3.00 10.62
N CYS A 54 -15.36 3.44 9.93
CA CYS A 54 -16.43 4.22 10.56
C CYS A 54 -17.32 3.37 11.46
N GLU A 55 -17.34 2.06 11.26
CA GLU A 55 -18.24 1.12 11.91
C GLU A 55 -17.54 -0.21 12.21
N ILE A 56 -18.10 -1.00 13.13
CA ILE A 56 -17.55 -2.31 13.50
C ILE A 56 -17.84 -3.29 12.35
N PRO A 57 -16.81 -3.86 11.70
CA PRO A 57 -17.02 -4.76 10.56
C PRO A 57 -17.73 -6.06 10.94
N LYS A 58 -18.59 -6.56 10.05
CA LYS A 58 -19.20 -7.90 10.14
C LYS A 58 -19.24 -8.58 8.78
N VAL A 59 -19.32 -9.92 8.77
CA VAL A 59 -19.47 -10.69 7.53
C VAL A 59 -20.80 -10.37 6.87
N GLY A 60 -20.77 -10.19 5.55
CA GLY A 60 -21.94 -9.86 4.73
C GLY A 60 -22.25 -8.37 4.65
N GLU A 61 -21.47 -7.52 5.32
CA GLU A 61 -21.66 -6.07 5.31
C GLU A 61 -20.68 -5.37 4.35
N VAL A 62 -21.15 -4.24 3.81
CA VAL A 62 -20.34 -3.26 3.09
C VAL A 62 -20.02 -2.15 4.08
N ILE A 63 -18.73 -1.86 4.24
CA ILE A 63 -18.26 -0.85 5.19
C ILE A 63 -17.42 0.21 4.50
N THR A 64 -17.32 1.37 5.14
CA THR A 64 -16.40 2.44 4.72
C THR A 64 -15.11 2.37 5.51
N LEU A 65 -13.99 2.21 4.79
CA LEU A 65 -12.64 2.26 5.32
C LEU A 65 -11.97 3.57 4.94
N THR A 66 -11.16 4.13 5.84
CA THR A 66 -10.30 5.28 5.55
C THR A 66 -8.85 4.85 5.63
N PHE A 67 -8.12 5.04 4.52
CA PHE A 67 -6.70 4.71 4.42
C PHE A 67 -5.85 5.94 4.73
N GLY A 68 -5.21 5.94 5.90
CA GLY A 68 -4.20 6.92 6.28
C GLY A 68 -2.81 6.57 5.73
N THR A 69 -1.80 7.23 6.29
CA THR A 69 -0.39 6.90 6.02
C THR A 69 0.05 5.84 7.03
N PRO A 70 0.44 4.62 6.60
CA PRO A 70 0.98 3.62 7.52
C PRO A 70 2.32 4.09 8.12
N SER A 71 2.72 3.48 9.24
CA SER A 71 4.02 3.75 9.84
C SER A 71 5.16 3.22 8.96
N ALA A 72 6.32 3.87 9.03
CA ALA A 72 7.45 3.54 8.16
C ALA A 72 7.96 2.09 8.33
N SER A 73 7.84 1.54 9.53
CA SER A 73 8.19 0.14 9.82
C SER A 73 7.16 -0.87 9.30
N PHE A 74 5.93 -0.43 9.01
CA PHE A 74 4.88 -1.28 8.45
C PHE A 74 4.97 -1.30 6.92
N GLY A 75 4.99 -0.13 6.28
CA GLY A 75 5.17 0.02 4.84
C GLY A 75 4.65 1.36 4.32
N HIS A 76 4.79 1.62 3.02
CA HIS A 76 4.46 2.92 2.43
C HIS A 76 3.51 2.81 1.24
N PHE A 77 2.55 3.74 1.19
CA PHE A 77 1.80 4.04 -0.02
C PHE A 77 2.43 5.22 -0.75
N PHE A 78 2.71 5.04 -2.03
CA PHE A 78 3.17 6.10 -2.92
C PHE A 78 2.13 6.32 -4.01
N GLU A 79 1.84 7.59 -4.34
CA GLU A 79 0.90 7.89 -5.42
C GLU A 79 1.42 7.38 -6.76
N ASP A 80 2.70 7.62 -7.04
CA ASP A 80 3.37 7.20 -8.26
C ASP A 80 4.86 6.86 -8.03
N LEU A 81 5.52 6.45 -9.10
CA LEU A 81 6.95 6.16 -9.11
C LEU A 81 7.82 7.36 -8.74
N SER A 82 7.41 8.58 -9.11
CA SER A 82 8.15 9.81 -8.79
C SER A 82 8.17 10.06 -7.29
N CYS A 83 7.06 9.83 -6.59
CA CYS A 83 6.99 9.90 -5.13
C CYS A 83 7.94 8.90 -4.46
N LEU A 84 7.99 7.66 -4.97
CA LEU A 84 8.94 6.66 -4.49
C LEU A 84 10.40 7.11 -4.72
N PHE A 85 10.69 7.71 -5.88
CA PHE A 85 12.03 8.20 -6.22
C PHE A 85 12.48 9.35 -5.35
N ASN A 86 11.62 10.34 -5.14
CA ASN A 86 11.93 11.45 -4.24
C ASN A 86 12.18 10.94 -2.82
N TYR A 87 11.33 10.02 -2.34
CA TYR A 87 11.53 9.39 -1.05
C TYR A 87 12.87 8.66 -0.96
N GLY A 88 13.28 7.94 -2.00
CA GLY A 88 14.57 7.28 -2.04
C GLY A 88 15.77 8.21 -2.09
N VAL A 89 15.69 9.30 -2.86
CA VAL A 89 16.73 10.33 -2.93
C VAL A 89 16.94 10.99 -1.57
N ASP A 90 15.85 11.36 -0.89
CA ASP A 90 15.89 11.99 0.43
C ASP A 90 16.46 11.07 1.51
N ASN A 91 16.46 9.75 1.27
CA ASN A 91 16.90 8.71 2.20
C ASN A 91 18.07 7.87 1.67
N LEU A 92 18.84 8.38 0.69
CA LEU A 92 19.95 7.65 0.03
C LEU A 92 21.00 7.06 0.98
N ASN A 93 21.18 7.67 2.15
CA ASN A 93 22.14 7.19 3.16
C ASN A 93 21.56 6.08 4.07
N ASN A 94 20.29 5.72 3.90
CA ASN A 94 19.62 4.71 4.69
C ASN A 94 19.58 3.38 3.92
N SER A 95 20.38 2.41 4.37
CA SER A 95 20.44 1.06 3.76
C SER A 95 19.11 0.34 3.74
N ASP A 96 18.20 0.69 4.66
CA ASP A 96 16.94 -0.01 4.88
C ASP A 96 15.90 0.27 3.78
N ILE A 97 16.17 1.26 2.91
CA ILE A 97 15.24 1.63 1.84
C ILE A 97 15.13 0.57 0.75
N LEU A 98 16.17 -0.26 0.57
CA LEU A 98 16.18 -1.32 -0.45
C LEU A 98 15.23 -2.47 -0.11
N ASP A 99 14.95 -2.66 1.19
CA ASP A 99 14.07 -3.70 1.72
C ASP A 99 12.69 -3.15 2.16
N LEU A 100 12.36 -1.93 1.72
CA LEU A 100 11.12 -1.27 2.07
C LEU A 100 9.89 -2.03 1.53
N ASN A 101 8.90 -2.23 2.39
CA ASN A 101 7.55 -2.59 1.96
C ASN A 101 6.85 -1.36 1.38
N TYR A 102 6.51 -1.39 0.09
CA TYR A 102 5.80 -0.29 -0.54
C TYR A 102 4.73 -0.78 -1.53
N TYR A 103 3.78 0.10 -1.79
CA TYR A 103 2.76 -0.08 -2.82
C TYR A 103 2.50 1.24 -3.54
N ILE A 104 2.52 1.20 -4.87
CA ILE A 104 2.36 2.37 -5.74
C ILE A 104 0.96 2.38 -6.32
N LEU A 105 0.17 3.39 -5.93
CA LEU A 105 -1.27 3.44 -6.16
C LEU A 105 -1.62 3.51 -7.65
N SER A 106 -0.96 4.39 -8.40
CA SER A 106 -1.28 4.62 -9.82
C SER A 106 -0.85 3.50 -10.76
N GLN A 107 0.12 2.66 -10.36
CA GLN A 107 0.58 1.52 -11.15
C GLN A 107 0.09 0.17 -10.63
N ASP A 108 -0.54 0.12 -9.45
CA ASP A 108 -0.95 -1.12 -8.78
C ASP A 108 0.24 -2.10 -8.59
N ILE A 109 1.39 -1.56 -8.16
CA ILE A 109 2.64 -2.33 -7.97
C ILE A 109 2.96 -2.42 -6.47
N ALA A 110 3.14 -3.63 -5.96
CA ALA A 110 3.67 -3.87 -4.62
C ALA A 110 5.07 -4.48 -4.65
N SER A 111 5.93 -4.13 -3.69
CA SER A 111 7.30 -4.66 -3.59
C SER A 111 7.36 -6.18 -3.45
N PHE A 112 6.36 -6.80 -2.82
CA PHE A 112 6.30 -8.24 -2.56
C PHE A 112 5.64 -9.07 -3.68
N ASP A 113 5.05 -8.46 -4.72
CA ASP A 113 4.36 -9.23 -5.78
C ASP A 113 5.33 -10.05 -6.64
N LYS A 114 6.62 -9.66 -6.69
CA LYS A 114 7.73 -10.39 -7.36
C LYS A 114 9.10 -10.20 -6.68
N ASN A 115 9.15 -9.81 -5.40
CA ASN A 115 10.36 -9.29 -4.74
C ASN A 115 11.02 -8.15 -5.52
N ILE A 116 10.21 -7.21 -6.00
CA ILE A 116 10.69 -6.05 -6.75
C ILE A 116 11.40 -5.11 -5.78
N ARG A 117 12.73 -5.06 -5.87
CA ARG A 117 13.52 -4.12 -5.06
C ARG A 117 13.31 -2.71 -5.57
N VAL A 118 13.41 -1.72 -4.68
CA VAL A 118 13.33 -0.31 -5.09
C VAL A 118 14.35 -0.03 -6.20
N SER A 119 15.57 -0.60 -6.12
CA SER A 119 16.62 -0.54 -7.18
C SER A 119 16.18 -1.08 -8.54
N GLU A 120 15.34 -2.11 -8.58
CA GLU A 120 14.83 -2.68 -9.83
C GLU A 120 13.73 -1.79 -10.44
N VAL A 121 12.93 -1.14 -9.59
CA VAL A 121 11.98 -0.09 -10.03
C VAL A 121 12.71 1.10 -10.61
N TYR A 122 13.79 1.56 -9.96
CA TYR A 122 14.66 2.61 -10.48
C TYR A 122 15.20 2.24 -11.87
N THR A 123 15.74 1.03 -12.02
CA THR A 123 16.33 0.57 -13.29
C THR A 123 15.29 0.47 -14.39
N SER A 124 14.14 -0.16 -14.10
CA SER A 124 13.05 -0.35 -15.06
C SER A 124 12.45 0.99 -15.52
N SER A 125 12.30 1.95 -14.61
CA SER A 125 11.75 3.27 -14.93
C SER A 125 12.73 4.13 -15.71
N LEU A 126 14.03 4.04 -15.39
CA LEU A 126 15.08 4.75 -16.11
C LEU A 126 15.29 4.17 -17.52
N GLU A 127 15.15 2.85 -17.69
CA GLU A 127 15.10 2.21 -19.00
C GLU A 127 13.84 2.58 -19.80
N PHE A 128 12.67 2.66 -19.14
CA PHE A 128 11.42 3.13 -19.76
C PHE A 128 11.53 4.60 -20.22
N LEU A 129 12.06 5.49 -19.39
CA LEU A 129 12.28 6.89 -19.78
C LEU A 129 13.29 7.02 -20.92
N LYS A 130 14.36 6.21 -20.91
CA LYS A 130 15.34 6.14 -22.01
C LYS A 130 14.77 5.55 -23.29
N SER A 131 13.78 4.67 -23.21
CA SER A 131 13.13 4.13 -24.39
C SER A 131 12.18 5.16 -25.02
N MET A 132 11.52 5.98 -24.20
CA MET A 132 10.70 7.11 -24.65
C MET A 132 11.54 8.23 -25.29
N SER A 133 12.73 8.51 -24.76
CA SER A 133 13.64 9.53 -25.32
C SER A 133 14.38 9.10 -26.59
N LYS A 134 14.21 7.85 -27.04
CA LYS A 134 14.80 7.32 -28.28
C LYS A 134 13.87 7.40 -29.49
N TYR A 135 12.68 8.00 -29.31
CA TYR A 135 11.69 8.24 -30.37
C TYR A 135 11.56 9.71 -30.78
N ASP A 136 12.54 10.56 -30.43
CA ASP A 136 12.73 11.89 -31.05
C ASP A 136 13.76 11.85 -32.19
#